data_AF-A0A8R1ILP0-F1
#
_entry.id   AF-A0A8R1ILP0-F1
#
_cell.length_a   1.000
_cell.length_b   1.000
_cell.length_c   1.000
_cell.angle_alpha   90.00
_cell.angle_beta   90.00
_cell.angle_gamma   90.00
#
_symmetry.space_group_name_H-M   'P 1'
#
loop_
_entity.id
_entity.type
_entity.pdbx_description
1 polymer ?
#
loop_
_entity_poly.entity_id
_entity_poly.type
_entity_poly.pdbx_seq_one_letter_code
_entity_poly.pdbx_strand_id
1 'polypeptide(L)'
;MFVHSDSPARGAHWMRSAVSFDKMKLTNNQLDNNGHIIVNSMHKYRPRVHIIEQDDSQKRHTFSFEETEFIAVTAYQNHRITSLKIESNPFAKGFRECEVPGEMGGGTLSTSSVFGNVFPLIFPYFAAQLANSSSDLGISDQ
;
A
#
# COMPACT_ATOMS: atom_id res chain seq x y z
N MET A 1 -5.35 -15.00 -2.05
CA MET A 1 -6.69 -14.38 -2.09
C MET A 1 -7.02 -13.95 -0.67
N PHE A 2 -7.52 -12.73 -0.47
CA PHE A 2 -7.95 -12.26 0.85
C PHE A 2 -9.45 -12.45 0.99
N VAL A 3 -9.89 -13.01 2.11
CA VAL A 3 -11.31 -13.21 2.44
C VAL A 3 -11.68 -12.20 3.53
N HIS A 4 -12.78 -11.45 3.33
CA HIS A 4 -13.27 -10.49 4.30
C HIS A 4 -13.62 -11.19 5.62
N SER A 5 -13.30 -10.59 6.78
CA SER A 5 -13.48 -11.22 8.10
C SER A 5 -14.92 -11.62 8.41
N ASP A 6 -15.87 -10.87 7.87
CA ASP A 6 -17.30 -11.11 8.08
C ASP A 6 -17.84 -12.23 7.18
N SER A 7 -17.04 -12.78 6.26
CA SER A 7 -17.46 -13.92 5.44
C SER A 7 -17.41 -15.23 6.22
N PRO A 8 -18.39 -16.14 6.03
CA PRO A 8 -19.61 -15.94 5.22
C PRO A 8 -20.69 -15.16 5.98
N ALA A 9 -21.41 -14.30 5.24
CA ALA A 9 -22.57 -13.58 5.78
C ALA A 9 -23.67 -13.42 4.73
N ARG A 10 -24.92 -13.28 5.21
CA ARG A 10 -26.11 -13.07 4.37
C ARG A 10 -25.98 -11.80 3.53
N GLY A 11 -26.62 -11.75 2.36
CA GLY A 11 -26.67 -10.53 1.53
C GLY A 11 -27.14 -9.28 2.30
N ALA A 12 -28.13 -9.44 3.18
CA ALA A 12 -28.60 -8.36 4.05
C ALA A 12 -27.54 -7.84 5.04
N HIS A 13 -26.47 -8.58 5.33
CA HIS A 13 -25.32 -8.08 6.09
C HIS A 13 -24.52 -7.08 5.27
N TRP A 14 -24.16 -7.47 4.06
CA TRP A 14 -23.31 -6.70 3.16
C TRP A 14 -24.00 -5.44 2.62
N MET A 15 -25.33 -5.44 2.49
CA MET A 15 -26.07 -4.28 1.97
C MET A 15 -26.34 -3.19 3.01
N ARG A 16 -26.04 -3.39 4.29
CA ARG A 16 -26.33 -2.38 5.34
C ARG A 16 -25.40 -1.18 5.29
N SER A 17 -24.18 -1.36 4.81
CA SER A 17 -23.16 -0.31 4.77
C SER A 17 -22.09 -0.65 3.74
N ALA A 18 -21.19 0.31 3.47
CA ALA A 18 -20.02 0.04 2.66
C ALA A 18 -19.19 -1.12 3.23
N VAL A 19 -18.62 -1.92 2.34
CA VAL A 19 -17.72 -3.04 2.68
C VAL A 19 -16.28 -2.55 2.58
N SER A 20 -15.50 -2.72 3.65
CA SER A 20 -14.13 -2.23 3.74
C SER A 20 -13.13 -3.39 3.85
N PHE A 21 -12.01 -3.27 3.15
CA PHE A 21 -10.89 -4.23 3.22
C PHE A 21 -9.66 -3.61 3.92
N ASP A 22 -9.90 -2.86 5.00
CA ASP A 22 -8.88 -2.12 5.76
C ASP A 22 -7.81 -3.00 6.40
N LYS A 23 -8.15 -4.24 6.75
CA LYS A 23 -7.22 -5.23 7.33
C LYS A 23 -6.35 -5.96 6.29
N MET A 24 -6.62 -5.76 4.99
CA MET A 24 -5.85 -6.40 3.94
C MET A 24 -4.45 -5.81 3.85
N LYS A 25 -3.44 -6.68 3.73
CA LYS A 25 -2.03 -6.27 3.60
C LYS A 25 -1.42 -6.87 2.35
N LEU A 26 -0.51 -6.10 1.75
CA LEU A 26 0.34 -6.53 0.65
C LEU A 26 1.74 -6.83 1.19
N THR A 27 2.42 -7.82 0.61
CA THR A 27 3.79 -8.20 0.97
C THR A 27 4.59 -8.54 -0.28
N ASN A 28 5.90 -8.28 -0.26
CA ASN A 28 6.83 -8.76 -1.29
C ASN A 28 7.52 -10.09 -0.90
N ASN A 29 7.27 -10.58 0.31
CA ASN A 29 7.79 -11.86 0.77
C ASN A 29 7.05 -13.01 0.06
N GLN A 30 7.75 -13.73 -0.82
CA GLN A 30 7.20 -14.87 -1.56
C GLN A 30 6.88 -16.08 -0.68
N LEU A 31 7.41 -16.11 0.54
CA LEU A 31 7.24 -17.18 1.52
C LEU A 31 6.31 -16.74 2.69
N ASP A 32 5.44 -15.76 2.45
CA ASP A 32 4.50 -15.29 3.48
C ASP A 32 3.50 -16.38 3.87
N ASN A 33 3.41 -16.66 5.17
CA ASN A 33 2.47 -17.63 5.75
C ASN A 33 1.34 -16.96 6.54
N ASN A 34 1.25 -15.63 6.50
CA ASN A 34 0.31 -14.83 7.28
C ASN A 34 -1.00 -14.55 6.51
N GLY A 35 -1.11 -15.07 5.28
CA GLY A 35 -2.28 -14.87 4.42
C GLY A 35 -2.32 -13.47 3.78
N HIS A 36 -1.20 -12.75 3.76
CA HIS A 36 -1.10 -11.49 3.04
C HIS A 36 -1.14 -11.71 1.53
N ILE A 37 -1.48 -10.67 0.77
CA ILE A 37 -1.43 -10.74 -0.68
C ILE A 37 0.01 -10.50 -1.12
N ILE A 38 0.64 -11.55 -1.66
CA ILE A 38 1.99 -11.48 -2.22
C ILE A 38 1.92 -10.73 -3.56
N VAL A 39 2.78 -9.71 -3.69
CA VAL A 39 2.94 -8.90 -4.90
C VAL A 39 4.42 -8.76 -5.24
N ASN A 40 4.73 -8.68 -6.53
CA ASN A 40 6.06 -8.37 -7.01
C ASN A 40 6.20 -6.86 -7.12
N SER A 41 7.29 -6.32 -6.58
CA SER A 41 7.62 -4.91 -6.74
C SER A 41 7.76 -4.54 -8.22
N MET A 42 7.46 -3.29 -8.55
CA MET A 42 7.50 -2.71 -9.90
C MET A 42 6.55 -3.35 -10.92
N HIS A 43 5.55 -4.10 -10.46
CA HIS A 43 4.51 -4.67 -11.33
C HIS A 43 3.17 -3.95 -11.14
N LYS A 44 2.43 -3.82 -12.25
CA LYS A 44 1.08 -3.24 -12.26
C LYS A 44 0.04 -4.29 -11.87
N TYR A 45 -0.86 -3.92 -10.98
CA TYR A 45 -1.94 -4.75 -10.46
C TYR A 45 -3.28 -4.06 -10.63
N ARG A 46 -4.32 -4.86 -10.87
CA ARG A 46 -5.72 -4.44 -10.81
C ARG A 46 -6.47 -5.24 -9.75
N PRO A 47 -6.96 -4.61 -8.67
CA PRO A 47 -7.81 -5.26 -7.69
C PRO A 47 -9.07 -5.85 -8.32
N ARG A 48 -9.49 -7.01 -7.81
CA ARG A 48 -10.73 -7.68 -8.20
C ARG A 48 -11.49 -8.08 -6.94
N VAL A 49 -12.77 -7.74 -6.90
CA VAL A 49 -13.69 -8.15 -5.82
C VAL A 49 -14.52 -9.31 -6.34
N HIS A 50 -14.58 -10.39 -5.55
CA HIS A 50 -15.36 -11.57 -5.88
C HIS A 50 -16.48 -11.75 -4.86
N ILE A 51 -17.70 -11.91 -5.36
CA ILE A 51 -18.86 -12.30 -4.56
C ILE A 51 -19.18 -13.75 -4.93
N ILE A 52 -19.12 -14.65 -3.94
CA ILE A 52 -19.36 -16.07 -4.13
C ILE A 52 -20.61 -16.44 -3.33
N GLU A 53 -21.63 -16.92 -4.04
CA GLU A 53 -22.86 -17.41 -3.43
C GLU A 53 -22.58 -18.77 -2.78
N GLN A 54 -22.90 -18.92 -1.49
CA GLN A 54 -22.71 -20.16 -0.75
C GLN A 54 -23.94 -21.10 -0.84
N ASP A 55 -24.53 -21.16 -2.03
CA ASP A 55 -25.58 -22.11 -2.39
C ASP A 55 -24.97 -23.26 -3.22
N ASP A 56 -25.76 -24.28 -3.56
CA ASP A 56 -25.32 -25.43 -4.37
C ASP A 56 -24.71 -25.04 -5.72
N SER A 57 -25.02 -23.85 -6.23
CA SER A 57 -24.56 -23.35 -7.52
C SER A 57 -23.13 -22.75 -7.49
N GLN A 58 -22.60 -22.42 -6.30
CA GLN A 58 -21.30 -21.74 -6.11
C GLN A 58 -21.04 -20.61 -7.12
N LYS A 59 -22.08 -19.84 -7.44
CA LYS A 59 -22.01 -18.80 -8.47
C LYS A 59 -21.05 -17.71 -8.04
N ARG A 60 -20.13 -17.36 -8.93
CA ARG A 60 -19.09 -16.35 -8.70
C ARG A 60 -19.31 -15.12 -9.59
N HIS A 61 -19.54 -13.98 -8.95
CA HIS A 61 -19.57 -12.67 -9.59
C HIS A 61 -18.25 -11.96 -9.35
N THR A 62 -17.70 -11.31 -10.38
CA THR A 62 -16.40 -10.62 -10.29
C THR A 62 -16.51 -9.19 -10.76
N PHE A 63 -15.99 -8.27 -9.95
CA PHE A 63 -15.98 -6.84 -10.20
C PHE A 63 -14.54 -6.33 -10.18
N SER A 64 -14.23 -5.39 -11.06
CA SER A 64 -12.93 -4.70 -11.11
C SER A 64 -13.14 -3.28 -11.57
N PHE A 65 -12.31 -2.37 -11.04
CA PHE A 65 -12.42 -0.93 -11.25
C PHE A 65 -11.08 -0.44 -11.79
N GLU A 66 -11.06 0.18 -12.96
CA GLU A 66 -9.81 0.60 -13.63
C GLU A 66 -9.09 1.69 -12.84
N GLU A 67 -9.85 2.55 -12.15
CA GLU A 67 -9.35 3.59 -11.27
C GLU A 67 -8.61 3.05 -10.02
N THR A 68 -8.73 1.75 -9.74
CA THR A 68 -8.05 1.10 -8.60
C THR A 68 -6.74 0.41 -8.99
N GLU A 69 -6.32 0.53 -10.25
CA GLU A 69 -5.02 0.02 -10.69
C GLU A 69 -3.85 0.73 -10.00
N PHE A 70 -2.82 -0.03 -9.63
CA PHE A 70 -1.63 0.51 -8.99
C PHE A 70 -0.37 -0.27 -9.39
N ILE A 71 0.80 0.31 -9.14
CA ILE A 71 2.08 -0.38 -9.25
C ILE A 71 2.59 -0.62 -7.84
N ALA A 72 2.89 -1.88 -7.50
CA ALA A 72 3.45 -2.22 -6.21
C ALA A 72 4.89 -1.68 -6.11
N VAL A 73 5.21 -0.97 -5.03
CA VAL A 73 6.55 -0.39 -4.82
C VAL A 73 6.94 -0.56 -3.37
N THR A 74 8.23 -0.70 -3.12
CA THR A 74 8.78 -0.71 -1.75
C THR A 74 9.09 0.70 -1.24
N ALA A 75 9.30 1.64 -2.16
CA ALA A 75 9.41 3.06 -1.89
C ALA A 75 8.73 3.88 -2.99
N TYR A 76 8.04 4.96 -2.60
CA TYR A 76 7.39 5.85 -3.56
C TYR A 76 8.42 6.48 -4.50
N GLN A 77 8.18 6.39 -5.81
CA GLN A 77 9.03 7.01 -6.82
C GLN A 77 8.54 8.42 -7.18
N ASN A 78 7.22 8.63 -7.16
CA ASN A 78 6.61 9.90 -7.56
C ASN A 78 6.29 10.75 -6.32
N HIS A 79 6.94 11.92 -6.22
CA HIS A 79 6.73 12.86 -5.12
C HIS A 79 5.28 13.33 -5.01
N ARG A 80 4.54 13.47 -6.13
CA ARG A 80 3.13 13.88 -6.12
C ARG A 80 2.24 12.85 -5.44
N ILE A 81 2.51 11.57 -5.67
CA ILE A 81 1.80 10.47 -4.99
C ILE A 81 2.12 10.50 -3.49
N THR A 82 3.38 10.77 -3.13
CA THR A 82 3.79 10.88 -1.73
C THR A 82 3.07 12.02 -1.02
N SER A 83 3.05 13.22 -1.62
CA SER A 83 2.30 14.38 -1.08
C SER A 83 0.82 14.08 -0.93
N LEU A 84 0.19 13.50 -1.96
CA LEU A 84 -1.22 13.11 -1.91
C LEU A 84 -1.49 12.11 -0.76
N LYS A 85 -0.61 11.13 -0.57
CA LYS A 85 -0.74 10.15 0.51
C LYS A 85 -0.57 10.79 1.89
N ILE A 86 0.36 11.74 2.06
CA ILE A 86 0.55 12.49 3.30
C ILE A 86 -0.71 13.31 3.63
N GLU A 87 -1.25 14.04 2.67
CA GLU A 87 -2.44 14.89 2.84
C GLU A 87 -3.71 14.08 3.11
N SER A 88 -3.89 12.96 2.40
CA SER A 88 -5.14 12.20 2.43
C SER A 88 -5.19 11.16 3.56
N ASN A 89 -4.06 10.55 3.95
CA ASN A 89 -4.05 9.47 4.94
C ASN A 89 -3.97 10.03 6.37
N PRO A 90 -4.94 9.77 7.27
CA PRO A 90 -4.90 10.24 8.65
C PRO A 90 -3.66 9.78 9.44
N PHE A 91 -3.12 8.59 9.13
CA PHE A 91 -1.92 8.05 9.78
C PHE A 91 -0.62 8.77 9.39
N ALA A 92 -0.66 9.60 8.33
CA ALA A 92 0.48 10.39 7.88
C ALA A 92 0.40 11.86 8.32
N LYS A 93 -0.54 12.22 9.22
CA LYS A 93 -0.77 13.62 9.65
C LYS A 93 0.50 14.31 10.19
N GLY A 94 1.37 13.59 10.90
CA GLY A 94 2.61 14.15 11.46
C GLY A 94 3.59 14.70 10.42
N PHE A 95 3.47 14.30 9.16
CA PHE A 95 4.32 14.81 8.06
C PHE A 95 3.72 16.03 7.35
N ARG A 96 2.52 16.47 7.73
CA ARG A 96 1.85 17.64 7.14
C ARG A 96 2.41 18.97 7.67
N GLU A 97 2.94 18.95 8.88
CA GLU A 97 3.31 20.16 9.64
C GLU A 97 4.84 20.41 9.66
N CYS A 98 5.64 19.66 8.88
CA CYS A 98 7.08 19.91 8.76
C CYS A 98 7.44 21.15 7.90
N GLU A 99 6.47 21.96 7.49
CA GLU A 99 6.72 23.29 6.95
C GLU A 99 6.80 24.29 8.12
N VAL A 100 8.02 24.54 8.59
CA VAL A 100 8.29 25.45 9.72
C VAL A 100 7.86 26.89 9.39
N PRO A 101 7.14 27.61 10.27
CA PRO A 101 6.85 29.02 10.08
C PRO A 101 8.10 29.89 10.34
N GLY A 102 8.63 30.50 9.28
CA GLY A 102 9.34 31.79 9.24
C GLY A 102 10.51 32.07 10.18
N GLU A 103 11.73 32.06 9.64
CA GLU A 103 12.72 33.12 9.91
C GLU A 103 13.44 33.51 8.60
N MET A 104 13.72 34.80 8.47
CA MET A 104 14.32 35.44 7.29
C MET A 104 15.64 34.80 6.86
N GLY A 105 15.77 34.45 5.58
CA GLY A 105 17.07 34.12 5.00
C GLY A 105 16.93 33.36 3.68
N GLY A 106 17.25 34.03 2.57
CA GLY A 106 17.15 33.47 1.22
C GLY A 106 17.86 32.14 1.05
N GLY A 107 17.12 31.15 0.54
CA GLY A 107 17.63 29.85 0.14
C GLY A 107 16.47 28.94 -0.18
N THR A 108 16.03 28.92 -1.45
CA THR A 108 15.08 27.94 -1.98
C THR A 108 15.72 26.55 -1.93
N LEU A 109 15.70 25.91 -0.75
CA LEU A 109 15.98 24.48 -0.65
C LEU A 109 14.82 23.75 -1.32
N SER A 110 15.08 23.13 -2.46
CA SER A 110 14.09 22.32 -3.15
C SER A 110 13.60 21.24 -2.19
N THR A 111 12.28 21.19 -2.02
CA THR A 111 11.55 20.16 -1.27
C THR A 111 12.07 18.75 -1.56
N SER A 112 12.57 18.48 -2.77
CA SER A 112 13.22 17.22 -3.17
C SER A 112 14.38 16.75 -2.29
N SER A 113 15.17 17.66 -1.69
CA SER A 113 16.42 17.31 -0.97
C SER A 113 16.18 16.82 0.46
N VAL A 114 15.11 17.31 1.11
CA VAL A 114 14.73 16.87 2.45
C VAL A 114 14.09 15.48 2.36
N PHE A 115 13.18 15.26 1.41
CA PHE A 115 12.36 14.04 1.34
C PHE A 115 13.13 12.75 0.99
N GLY A 116 14.25 12.83 0.28
CA GLY A 116 15.11 11.67 0.03
C GLY A 116 15.70 11.05 1.31
N ASN A 117 15.89 11.86 2.35
CA ASN A 117 16.49 11.45 3.62
C ASN A 117 15.46 11.05 4.68
N VAL A 118 14.19 11.46 4.56
CA VAL A 118 13.18 11.19 5.60
C VAL A 118 12.47 9.85 5.41
N PHE A 119 12.50 9.23 4.21
CA PHE A 119 11.75 7.98 3.96
C PHE A 119 12.02 6.82 4.96
N PRO A 120 13.28 6.48 5.34
CA PRO A 120 13.51 5.46 6.37
C PRO A 120 13.01 5.87 7.76
N LEU A 121 12.70 7.16 7.98
CA LEU A 121 12.17 7.72 9.22
C LEU A 121 10.64 7.89 9.20
N ILE A 122 10.00 7.99 8.04
CA ILE A 122 8.54 8.20 7.89
C ILE A 122 7.77 6.90 8.19
N PHE A 123 8.28 5.76 7.71
CA PHE A 123 7.71 4.44 7.95
C PHE A 123 8.82 3.46 8.35
N PRO A 124 9.38 3.58 9.58
CA PRO A 124 10.51 2.76 10.02
C PRO A 124 10.18 1.25 9.96
N TYR A 125 8.90 0.90 10.13
CA TYR A 125 8.42 -0.47 10.05
C TYR A 125 8.54 -1.09 8.65
N PHE A 126 8.40 -0.30 7.58
CA PHE A 126 8.54 -0.79 6.20
C PHE A 126 10.01 -0.76 5.73
N ALA A 127 10.81 0.18 6.23
CA ALA A 127 12.25 0.23 5.95
C ALA A 127 13.00 -0.99 6.52
N ALA A 128 12.62 -1.46 7.72
CA ALA A 128 13.20 -2.66 8.33
C ALA A 128 12.99 -3.94 7.47
N GLN A 129 11.86 -4.01 6.75
CA GLN A 129 11.54 -5.16 5.89
C GLN A 129 12.23 -5.09 4.53
N LEU A 130 12.57 -3.89 4.06
CA LEU A 130 13.44 -3.64 2.90
C LEU A 130 14.88 -4.11 3.16
N ALA A 131 15.45 -3.81 4.33
CA ALA A 131 16.81 -4.21 4.68
C ALA A 131 17.01 -5.74 4.70
N ASN A 132 15.99 -6.51 5.07
CA ASN A 132 16.04 -7.98 5.04
C ASN A 132 15.91 -8.59 3.63
N SER A 133 15.62 -7.78 2.60
CA SER A 133 15.58 -8.23 1.20
C SER A 133 16.85 -7.89 0.41
N SER A 134 17.81 -7.17 1.03
CA SER A 134 19.05 -6.73 0.37
C SER A 134 20.19 -7.76 0.41
N SER A 135 19.99 -8.96 0.98
CA SER A 135 21.04 -9.99 1.02
C SER A 135 21.12 -10.87 -0.24
N ASP A 136 20.28 -10.65 -1.27
CA ASP A 136 20.18 -11.57 -2.42
C ASP A 136 20.39 -10.92 -3.80
N LEU A 137 21.18 -9.83 -3.85
CA LEU A 137 21.77 -9.33 -5.09
C LEU A 137 23.29 -9.49 -5.04
N GLY A 138 23.72 -10.75 -4.91
CA GLY A 138 25.06 -11.16 -5.29
C GLY A 138 25.16 -11.16 -6.81
N ILE A 139 25.60 -10.05 -7.39
CA ILE A 139 26.18 -10.01 -8.73
C ILE A 139 27.38 -10.98 -8.71
N SER A 140 27.26 -12.11 -9.40
CA SER A 140 28.40 -12.96 -9.71
C SER A 140 28.82 -12.65 -11.14
N ASP A 141 29.84 -11.81 -11.29
CA ASP A 141 30.66 -11.78 -12.50
C ASP A 141 31.40 -13.11 -12.61
N GLN A 142 31.03 -13.94 -13.58
CA GLN A 142 31.91 -14.82 -14.37
C GLN A 142 31.31 -15.03 -15.76
#